data_AF-A0A7J0CNB4-F1
#
_entry.id   AF-A0A7J0CNB4-F1
#
_cell.length_a   1.000
_cell.length_b   1.000
_cell.length_c   1.000
_cell.angle_alpha   90.00
_cell.angle_beta   90.00
_cell.angle_gamma   90.00
#
_symmetry.space_group_name_H-M   'P 1'
#
loop_
_entity.id
_entity.type
_entity.pdbx_description
1 polymer ?
#
loop_
_entity_poly.entity_id
_entity_poly.type
_entity_poly.pdbx_seq_one_letter_code
_entity_poly.pdbx_strand_id
1 'polypeptide(L)'
;MPAADLANIKSRLTNPNVYWKHEAIYGAGEAVSPSEYLGSGDVQEFRYGRSLKQVFLNENLANLKNFGEGWGFMESGKSAVFVDNHDTERGGDTLNYKNGSAYTLANVFMLAWPYGSPDVHSGYEFSNHDAGPPGGGQVNACYADGWKCQHDWREVSSMVGFRNAARGQSVTNWWDNGGDQIAFGRGNKAYVAINHEGSSLTRTFQTSLPAGDYCDVQSGRGVTVNGSGQFTATLGGGTAVALHANARTCSGGGGPNPDPGPGNGQSGASFGVNATTQPGQNIYVTGDQAALGNWNPANAPKLDPATYPVWKLDVNLPAGTSFAYKYVRKDGQGNVTWESGANRTATVPSSGKVTLTADVWRS
;
A
#
# COMPACT_ATOMS: atom_id res chain seq x y z
N MET A 1 -4.77 22.34 -26.12
CA MET A 1 -3.80 22.65 -27.19
C MET A 1 -4.01 21.64 -28.32
N PRO A 2 -4.01 22.04 -29.59
CA PRO A 2 -4.10 21.11 -30.71
C PRO A 2 -3.03 20.01 -30.66
N ALA A 3 -3.39 18.76 -30.96
CA ALA A 3 -2.45 17.64 -30.91
C ALA A 3 -1.24 17.81 -31.87
N ALA A 4 -1.47 18.46 -33.02
CA ALA A 4 -0.42 18.76 -33.98
C ALA A 4 0.67 19.69 -33.41
N ASP A 5 0.31 20.64 -32.55
CA ASP A 5 1.27 21.53 -31.92
C ASP A 5 2.16 20.77 -30.93
N LEU A 6 1.59 19.86 -30.16
CA LEU A 6 2.34 18.98 -29.25
C LEU A 6 3.29 18.05 -30.01
N ALA A 7 2.84 17.47 -31.13
CA ALA A 7 3.70 16.66 -32.00
C ALA A 7 4.87 17.47 -32.58
N ASN A 8 4.62 18.73 -32.97
CA ASN A 8 5.65 19.64 -33.47
C ASN A 8 6.61 20.11 -32.36
N ILE A 9 6.16 20.26 -31.10
CA ILE A 9 7.05 20.50 -29.96
C ILE A 9 7.94 19.27 -29.73
N LYS A 10 7.33 18.07 -29.69
CA LYS A 10 8.06 16.82 -29.45
C LYS A 10 9.14 16.57 -30.50
N SER A 11 8.87 16.86 -31.78
CA SER A 11 9.85 16.69 -32.86
C SER A 11 11.07 17.60 -32.76
N ARG A 12 11.00 18.67 -31.95
CA ARG A 12 12.08 19.64 -31.73
C ARG A 12 12.86 19.38 -30.44
N LEU A 13 12.49 18.37 -29.66
CA LEU A 13 13.25 17.99 -28.47
C LEU A 13 14.61 17.43 -28.87
N THR A 14 15.66 17.87 -28.18
CA THR A 14 17.02 17.33 -28.35
C THR A 14 17.13 15.87 -27.91
N ASN A 15 16.26 15.44 -26.99
CA ASN A 15 16.08 14.04 -26.62
C ASN A 15 14.72 13.53 -27.14
N PRO A 16 14.68 12.79 -28.26
CA PRO A 16 13.43 12.27 -28.82
C PRO A 16 12.81 11.15 -27.98
N ASN A 17 13.55 10.57 -27.02
CA ASN A 17 13.11 9.46 -26.17
C ASN A 17 12.50 9.93 -24.84
N VAL A 18 12.32 11.23 -24.63
CA VAL A 18 11.62 11.74 -23.44
C VAL A 18 10.22 11.12 -23.41
N TYR A 19 9.87 10.54 -22.26
CA TYR A 19 8.54 10.02 -22.03
C TYR A 19 7.54 11.17 -21.93
N TRP A 20 6.46 11.09 -22.70
CA TRP A 20 5.40 12.09 -22.72
C TRP A 20 4.13 11.45 -22.18
N LYS A 21 3.49 12.16 -21.26
CA LYS A 21 2.18 11.81 -20.72
C LYS A 21 1.27 13.02 -20.86
N HIS A 22 0.08 12.79 -21.39
CA HIS A 22 -0.95 13.80 -21.59
C HIS A 22 -2.08 13.59 -20.60
N GLU A 23 -2.54 14.69 -20.03
CA GLU A 23 -3.80 14.78 -19.33
C GLU A 23 -4.85 15.32 -20.30
N ALA A 24 -5.73 14.44 -20.76
CA ALA A 24 -6.89 14.79 -21.57
C ALA A 24 -8.06 13.95 -21.06
N ILE A 25 -9.15 14.61 -20.68
CA ILE A 25 -10.28 13.95 -20.04
C ILE A 25 -11.24 13.43 -21.12
N TYR A 26 -11.70 12.20 -20.95
CA TYR A 26 -12.78 11.66 -21.78
C TYR A 26 -14.13 12.16 -21.25
N GLY A 27 -14.93 12.79 -22.11
CA GLY A 27 -16.26 13.25 -21.73
C GLY A 27 -17.04 13.88 -22.89
N ALA A 28 -18.37 13.86 -22.79
CA ALA A 28 -19.21 14.61 -23.71
C ALA A 28 -19.08 16.11 -23.42
N GLY A 29 -18.87 16.91 -24.45
CA GLY A 29 -18.69 18.37 -24.31
C GLY A 29 -17.25 18.81 -24.04
N GLU A 30 -16.31 17.87 -23.90
CA GLU A 30 -14.88 18.20 -23.85
C GLU A 30 -14.42 18.80 -25.17
N ALA A 31 -13.55 19.82 -25.09
CA ALA A 31 -13.06 20.55 -26.27
C ALA A 31 -12.14 19.69 -27.16
N VAL A 32 -11.56 18.63 -26.58
CA VAL A 32 -10.64 17.69 -27.24
C VAL A 32 -10.91 16.28 -26.71
N SER A 33 -10.64 15.28 -27.53
CA SER A 33 -10.70 13.86 -27.15
C SER A 33 -9.32 13.33 -26.75
N PRO A 34 -9.22 12.45 -25.75
CA PRO A 34 -7.96 11.77 -25.41
C PRO A 34 -7.31 11.06 -26.60
N SER A 35 -8.13 10.51 -27.50
CA SER A 35 -7.66 9.79 -28.69
C SER A 35 -6.82 10.64 -29.64
N GLU A 36 -6.96 11.96 -29.62
CA GLU A 36 -6.18 12.88 -30.46
C GLU A 36 -4.69 12.90 -30.07
N TYR A 37 -4.36 12.53 -28.83
CA TYR A 37 -3.01 12.69 -28.26
C TYR A 37 -2.20 11.38 -28.22
N LEU A 38 -2.81 10.26 -28.60
CA LEU A 38 -2.20 8.92 -28.58
C LEU A 38 -0.97 8.80 -29.51
N GLY A 39 -0.81 9.72 -30.47
CA GLY A 39 0.36 9.77 -31.36
C GLY A 39 1.60 10.43 -30.75
N SER A 40 1.45 11.22 -29.67
CA SER A 40 2.55 12.00 -29.08
C SER A 40 2.98 11.53 -27.70
N GLY A 41 2.21 10.68 -27.03
CA GLY A 41 2.56 10.13 -25.72
C GLY A 41 1.46 9.27 -25.15
N ASP A 42 1.70 8.76 -23.94
CA ASP A 42 0.66 8.07 -23.18
C ASP A 42 -0.39 9.08 -22.74
N VAL A 43 -1.66 8.70 -22.74
CA VAL A 43 -2.76 9.59 -22.31
C VAL A 43 -3.41 9.02 -21.06
N GLN A 44 -3.69 9.87 -20.09
CA GLN A 44 -4.34 9.47 -18.85
C GLN A 44 -5.74 8.92 -19.10
N GLU A 45 -5.96 7.66 -18.74
CA GLU A 45 -7.26 7.00 -18.86
C GLU A 45 -8.08 7.23 -17.58
N PHE A 46 -8.75 8.39 -17.50
CA PHE A 46 -9.57 8.76 -16.33
C PHE A 46 -10.69 7.76 -16.02
N ARG A 47 -11.18 7.02 -17.04
CA ARG A 47 -12.20 5.99 -16.83
C ARG A 47 -11.66 4.84 -15.98
N TYR A 48 -10.35 4.59 -15.99
CA TYR A 48 -9.72 3.55 -15.18
C TYR A 48 -9.97 3.77 -13.68
N GLY A 49 -9.61 4.93 -13.13
CA GLY A 49 -9.81 5.23 -11.71
C GLY A 49 -11.28 5.29 -11.31
N ARG A 50 -12.14 5.86 -12.17
CA ARG A 50 -13.60 5.93 -11.95
C ARG A 50 -14.24 4.54 -11.92
N SER A 51 -13.86 3.67 -12.85
CA SER A 51 -14.36 2.29 -12.88
C SER A 51 -13.81 1.45 -11.74
N LEU A 52 -12.55 1.64 -11.31
CA LEU A 52 -12.06 0.99 -10.10
C LEU A 52 -12.89 1.39 -8.87
N LYS A 53 -13.19 2.69 -8.70
CA LYS A 53 -14.07 3.12 -7.61
C LYS A 53 -15.43 2.41 -7.66
N GLN A 54 -16.05 2.40 -8.84
CA GLN A 54 -17.35 1.76 -9.03
C GLN A 54 -17.29 0.27 -8.64
N VAL A 55 -16.29 -0.46 -9.13
CA VAL A 55 -16.14 -1.88 -8.84
C VAL A 55 -15.89 -2.14 -7.36
N PHE A 56 -14.96 -1.42 -6.73
CA PHE A 56 -14.58 -1.66 -5.33
C PHE A 56 -15.62 -1.22 -4.29
N LEU A 57 -16.55 -0.32 -4.66
CA LEU A 57 -17.55 0.20 -3.70
C LEU A 57 -18.97 -0.29 -3.98
N ASN A 58 -19.30 -0.62 -5.23
CA ASN A 58 -20.69 -0.85 -5.65
C ASN A 58 -20.88 -2.12 -6.49
N GLU A 59 -19.82 -2.85 -6.85
CA GLU A 59 -19.92 -4.08 -7.64
C GLU A 59 -19.01 -5.18 -7.05
N ASN A 60 -18.48 -6.07 -7.90
CA ASN A 60 -17.66 -7.20 -7.49
C ASN A 60 -16.33 -7.20 -8.24
N LEU A 61 -15.23 -7.53 -7.56
CA LEU A 61 -13.91 -7.67 -8.19
C LEU A 61 -13.88 -8.70 -9.33
N ALA A 62 -14.75 -9.70 -9.32
CA ALA A 62 -14.88 -10.69 -10.40
C ALA A 62 -15.12 -10.05 -11.79
N ASN A 63 -15.70 -8.84 -11.85
CA ASN A 63 -15.93 -8.11 -13.10
C ASN A 63 -14.62 -7.65 -13.79
N LEU A 64 -13.49 -7.63 -13.07
CA LEU A 64 -12.22 -7.09 -13.58
C LEU A 64 -11.46 -8.02 -14.55
N LYS A 65 -11.98 -9.21 -14.86
CA LYS A 65 -11.31 -10.24 -15.67
C LYS A 65 -10.82 -9.76 -17.05
N ASN A 66 -11.45 -8.73 -17.62
CA ASN A 66 -11.09 -8.12 -18.90
C ASN A 66 -10.92 -6.58 -18.78
N PHE A 67 -10.61 -6.08 -17.59
CA PHE A 67 -10.48 -4.64 -17.32
C PHE A 67 -9.43 -3.97 -18.23
N GLY A 68 -9.73 -2.80 -18.79
CA GLY A 68 -8.88 -2.15 -19.79
C GLY A 68 -9.57 -2.05 -21.16
N GLU A 69 -8.85 -2.44 -22.23
CA GLU A 69 -9.38 -2.40 -23.60
C GLU A 69 -10.70 -3.17 -23.77
N GLY A 70 -10.90 -4.27 -23.02
CA GLY A 70 -12.15 -5.03 -23.02
C GLY A 70 -13.36 -4.26 -22.50
N TRP A 71 -13.14 -3.13 -21.82
CA TRP A 71 -14.16 -2.19 -21.33
C TRP A 71 -14.28 -0.95 -22.24
N GLY A 72 -13.61 -0.96 -23.41
CA GLY A 72 -13.59 0.17 -24.34
C GLY A 72 -12.63 1.29 -23.93
N PHE A 73 -11.66 1.00 -23.07
CA PHE A 73 -10.59 1.95 -22.76
C PHE A 73 -9.60 2.07 -23.93
N MET A 74 -8.75 3.09 -23.88
CA MET A 74 -7.69 3.30 -24.89
C MET A 74 -6.72 2.12 -24.96
N GLU A 75 -5.90 2.10 -26.01
CA GLU A 75 -4.84 1.10 -26.17
C GLU A 75 -3.90 1.12 -24.95
N SER A 76 -3.66 -0.05 -24.37
CA SER A 76 -2.87 -0.21 -23.14
C SER A 76 -1.48 0.39 -23.29
N GLY A 77 -0.82 0.15 -24.42
CA GLY A 77 0.54 0.65 -24.71
C GLY A 77 0.65 2.16 -24.92
N LYS A 78 -0.46 2.90 -24.82
CA LYS A 78 -0.55 4.36 -24.99
C LYS A 78 -1.37 5.01 -23.88
N SER A 79 -1.58 4.30 -22.77
CA SER A 79 -2.44 4.75 -21.68
C SER A 79 -1.61 4.90 -20.41
N ALA A 80 -1.78 6.00 -19.70
CA ALA A 80 -1.36 6.13 -18.32
C ALA A 80 -2.56 5.91 -17.39
N VAL A 81 -2.37 5.22 -16.26
CA VAL A 81 -3.45 4.85 -15.35
C VAL A 81 -3.12 5.20 -13.92
N PHE A 82 -4.16 5.39 -13.12
CA PHE A 82 -4.05 5.76 -11.72
C PHE A 82 -5.28 5.27 -10.96
N VAL A 83 -5.15 5.07 -9.65
CA VAL A 83 -6.30 4.90 -8.76
C VAL A 83 -6.93 6.26 -8.48
N ASP A 84 -6.09 7.25 -8.23
CA ASP A 84 -6.41 8.65 -7.99
C ASP A 84 -5.30 9.56 -8.51
N ASN A 85 -5.61 10.83 -8.75
CA ASN A 85 -4.62 11.85 -9.10
C ASN A 85 -4.95 13.17 -8.39
N HIS A 86 -4.15 14.20 -8.67
CA HIS A 86 -4.29 15.52 -8.08
C HIS A 86 -5.67 16.19 -8.27
N ASP A 87 -6.37 15.88 -9.37
CA ASP A 87 -7.71 16.43 -9.65
C ASP A 87 -8.83 15.57 -9.06
N THR A 88 -8.67 14.25 -9.05
CA THR A 88 -9.78 13.33 -8.73
C THR A 88 -9.82 12.89 -7.28
N GLU A 89 -8.69 12.90 -6.56
CA GLU A 89 -8.58 12.45 -5.15
C GLU A 89 -9.64 13.13 -4.25
N ARG A 90 -9.97 14.38 -4.58
CA ARG A 90 -10.86 15.27 -3.80
C ARG A 90 -12.22 15.50 -4.42
N GLY A 91 -12.32 15.35 -5.75
CA GLY A 91 -13.58 15.51 -6.49
C GLY A 91 -14.60 14.40 -6.18
N GLY A 92 -14.14 13.27 -5.63
CA GLY A 92 -15.01 12.17 -5.29
C GLY A 92 -15.38 11.29 -6.49
N ASP A 93 -14.71 11.46 -7.64
CA ASP A 93 -14.89 10.60 -8.81
C ASP A 93 -14.06 9.30 -8.72
N THR A 94 -12.97 9.33 -7.95
CA THR A 94 -12.09 8.18 -7.73
C THR A 94 -12.07 7.76 -6.26
N LEU A 95 -11.35 6.67 -5.98
CA LEU A 95 -10.97 6.32 -4.60
C LEU A 95 -9.96 7.34 -4.06
N ASN A 96 -9.75 7.36 -2.75
CA ASN A 96 -8.68 8.08 -2.09
C ASN A 96 -8.30 7.38 -0.77
N TYR A 97 -7.32 7.92 -0.06
CA TYR A 97 -6.81 7.35 1.19
C TYR A 97 -7.88 7.12 2.28
N LYS A 98 -9.03 7.82 2.22
CA LYS A 98 -10.12 7.68 3.20
C LYS A 98 -10.98 6.43 2.95
N ASN A 99 -10.81 5.75 1.81
CA ASN A 99 -11.55 4.52 1.47
C ASN A 99 -10.95 3.24 2.10
N GLY A 100 -9.93 3.34 2.95
CA GLY A 100 -9.38 2.20 3.69
C GLY A 100 -8.85 1.10 2.77
N SER A 101 -9.22 -0.16 3.03
CA SER A 101 -8.74 -1.32 2.26
C SER A 101 -9.15 -1.28 0.79
N ALA A 102 -10.27 -0.65 0.43
CA ALA A 102 -10.66 -0.50 -0.98
C ALA A 102 -9.58 0.27 -1.76
N TYR A 103 -8.99 1.30 -1.17
CA TYR A 103 -7.95 2.11 -1.81
C TYR A 103 -6.62 1.35 -1.94
N THR A 104 -6.20 0.65 -0.88
CA THR A 104 -4.94 -0.10 -0.92
C THR A 104 -5.04 -1.27 -1.90
N LEU A 105 -6.14 -2.02 -1.88
CA LEU A 105 -6.36 -3.14 -2.81
C LEU A 105 -6.54 -2.69 -4.26
N ALA A 106 -7.13 -1.52 -4.52
CA ALA A 106 -7.17 -0.95 -5.87
C ALA A 106 -5.77 -0.63 -6.40
N ASN A 107 -4.86 -0.14 -5.56
CA ASN A 107 -3.46 0.08 -5.94
C ASN A 107 -2.72 -1.25 -6.18
N VAL A 108 -2.94 -2.26 -5.33
CA VAL A 108 -2.41 -3.63 -5.53
C VAL A 108 -2.88 -4.17 -6.89
N PHE A 109 -4.17 -4.06 -7.19
CA PHE A 109 -4.73 -4.47 -8.48
C PHE A 109 -4.09 -3.69 -9.64
N MET A 110 -4.02 -2.36 -9.58
CA MET A 110 -3.43 -1.54 -10.63
C MET A 110 -1.98 -1.93 -10.94
N LEU A 111 -1.16 -2.16 -9.92
CA LEU A 111 0.24 -2.55 -10.09
C LEU A 111 0.36 -4.01 -10.58
N ALA A 112 -0.60 -4.87 -10.25
CA ALA A 112 -0.61 -6.25 -10.73
C ALA A 112 -1.19 -6.42 -12.16
N TRP A 113 -2.10 -5.55 -12.60
CA TRP A 113 -2.88 -5.72 -13.82
C TRP A 113 -2.15 -5.21 -15.08
N PRO A 114 -2.04 -5.98 -16.19
CA PRO A 114 -1.24 -5.62 -17.38
C PRO A 114 -1.86 -4.53 -18.29
N TYR A 115 -2.34 -3.44 -17.71
CA TYR A 115 -2.91 -2.33 -18.48
C TYR A 115 -2.19 -1.01 -18.16
N GLY A 116 -1.82 -0.26 -19.19
CA GLY A 116 -1.26 1.08 -19.08
C GLY A 116 0.07 1.20 -18.32
N SER A 117 0.53 2.44 -18.22
CA SER A 117 1.64 2.91 -17.41
C SER A 117 1.09 3.44 -16.07
N PRO A 118 1.28 2.74 -14.94
CA PRO A 118 0.67 3.15 -13.67
C PRO A 118 1.40 4.34 -13.04
N ASP A 119 0.63 5.32 -12.59
CA ASP A 119 1.04 6.41 -11.71
C ASP A 119 0.49 6.16 -10.30
N VAL A 120 1.34 6.28 -9.30
CA VAL A 120 0.93 6.27 -7.89
C VAL A 120 0.90 7.72 -7.41
N HIS A 121 -0.28 8.19 -7.01
CA HIS A 121 -0.44 9.51 -6.44
C HIS A 121 -0.09 9.50 -4.96
N SER A 122 0.45 10.61 -4.47
CA SER A 122 0.63 10.83 -3.04
C SER A 122 0.13 12.21 -2.67
N GLY A 123 -0.75 12.23 -1.69
CA GLY A 123 -1.45 13.41 -1.24
C GLY A 123 -1.15 13.73 0.21
N TYR A 124 -2.06 14.47 0.79
CA TYR A 124 -2.02 14.94 2.16
C TYR A 124 -3.43 14.95 2.74
N GLU A 125 -3.54 15.08 4.05
CA GLU A 125 -4.80 15.19 4.74
C GLU A 125 -5.57 16.42 4.28
N PHE A 126 -6.82 16.22 3.89
CA PHE A 126 -7.72 17.30 3.48
C PHE A 126 -9.08 17.18 4.16
N SER A 127 -9.65 18.31 4.56
CA SER A 127 -11.00 18.40 5.14
C SER A 127 -12.07 18.75 4.10
N ASN A 128 -11.69 19.44 3.03
CA ASN A 128 -12.55 19.84 1.92
C ASN A 128 -11.76 19.83 0.60
N HIS A 129 -12.47 20.06 -0.49
CA HIS A 129 -11.92 20.05 -1.85
C HIS A 129 -10.74 21.03 -2.02
N ASP A 130 -10.88 22.25 -1.50
CA ASP A 130 -9.95 23.37 -1.73
C ASP A 130 -8.82 23.46 -0.68
N ALA A 131 -8.64 22.43 0.15
CA ALA A 131 -7.62 22.43 1.19
C ALA A 131 -6.20 22.51 0.61
N GLY A 132 -5.48 23.59 0.90
CA GLY A 132 -4.07 23.75 0.50
C GLY A 132 -3.14 22.73 1.16
N PRO A 133 -1.95 22.49 0.60
CA PRO A 133 -0.98 21.57 1.18
C PRO A 133 -0.48 22.05 2.54
N PRO A 134 -0.25 21.14 3.51
CA PRO A 134 0.35 21.50 4.78
C PRO A 134 1.76 22.05 4.58
N GLY A 135 2.21 22.90 5.50
CA GLY A 135 3.58 23.43 5.48
C GLY A 135 3.95 24.20 4.21
N GLY A 136 2.99 24.76 3.48
CA GLY A 136 3.25 25.46 2.21
C GLY A 136 3.73 24.54 1.07
N GLY A 137 3.45 23.23 1.16
CA GLY A 137 3.89 22.25 0.16
C GLY A 137 5.22 21.57 0.50
N GLN A 138 5.85 21.91 1.61
CA GLN A 138 7.09 21.24 2.04
C GLN A 138 6.80 19.89 2.72
N VAL A 139 7.44 18.83 2.22
CA VAL A 139 7.40 17.48 2.81
C VAL A 139 8.66 17.28 3.64
N ASN A 140 8.55 17.32 4.97
CA ASN A 140 9.69 17.10 5.86
C ASN A 140 9.87 15.61 6.23
N ALA A 141 8.76 14.92 6.44
CA ALA A 141 8.74 13.49 6.71
C ALA A 141 7.39 12.91 6.25
N CYS A 142 7.42 11.67 5.77
CA CYS A 142 6.21 10.92 5.49
C CYS A 142 5.47 10.57 6.78
N TYR A 143 4.13 10.51 6.70
CA TYR A 143 3.24 10.20 7.84
C TYR A 143 3.27 11.22 8.99
N ALA A 144 3.94 12.36 8.77
CA ALA A 144 3.96 13.49 9.68
C ALA A 144 3.33 14.71 9.00
N ASP A 145 2.93 15.69 9.80
CA ASP A 145 2.50 17.01 9.34
C ASP A 145 1.37 16.98 8.28
N GLY A 146 0.56 15.92 8.27
CA GLY A 146 -0.55 15.72 7.33
C GLY A 146 -0.16 15.09 5.99
N TRP A 147 1.10 14.82 5.69
CA TRP A 147 1.49 14.13 4.45
C TRP A 147 1.20 12.63 4.51
N LYS A 148 0.55 12.09 3.47
CA LYS A 148 0.12 10.68 3.45
C LYS A 148 1.16 9.74 2.87
N CYS A 149 1.94 10.17 1.89
CA CYS A 149 2.97 9.36 1.22
C CYS A 149 2.48 7.96 0.80
N GLN A 150 1.34 7.89 0.12
CA GLN A 150 0.75 6.62 -0.31
C GLN A 150 1.70 5.74 -1.14
N HIS A 151 2.68 6.35 -1.83
CA HIS A 151 3.73 5.63 -2.55
C HIS A 151 4.61 4.74 -1.65
N ASP A 152 4.75 5.08 -0.38
CA ASP A 152 5.59 4.37 0.59
C ASP A 152 4.80 3.31 1.38
N TRP A 153 3.46 3.35 1.32
CA TRP A 153 2.62 2.35 1.98
C TRP A 153 2.96 0.96 1.46
N ARG A 154 3.10 -0.01 2.37
CA ARG A 154 3.61 -1.34 2.03
C ARG A 154 2.82 -2.02 0.91
N GLU A 155 1.49 -1.89 0.93
CA GLU A 155 0.58 -2.45 -0.07
C GLU A 155 0.91 -1.93 -1.47
N VAL A 156 1.41 -0.70 -1.57
CA VAL A 156 1.76 0.00 -2.82
C VAL A 156 3.23 -0.21 -3.18
N SER A 157 4.15 0.14 -2.28
CA SER A 157 5.60 0.11 -2.53
C SER A 157 6.10 -1.30 -2.89
N SER A 158 5.58 -2.32 -2.19
CA SER A 158 5.94 -3.73 -2.48
C SER A 158 5.49 -4.19 -3.87
N MET A 159 4.41 -3.60 -4.41
CA MET A 159 3.87 -3.95 -5.70
C MET A 159 4.60 -3.30 -6.88
N VAL A 160 5.48 -2.32 -6.64
CA VAL A 160 6.39 -1.80 -7.66
C VAL A 160 7.38 -2.89 -8.09
N GLY A 161 7.93 -3.64 -7.14
CA GLY A 161 8.77 -4.80 -7.40
C GLY A 161 8.04 -5.90 -8.18
N PHE A 162 6.77 -6.16 -7.80
CA PHE A 162 5.89 -7.06 -8.52
C PHE A 162 5.68 -6.62 -9.98
N ARG A 163 5.30 -5.35 -10.21
CA ARG A 163 5.06 -4.77 -11.54
C ARG A 163 6.28 -4.95 -12.45
N ASN A 164 7.46 -4.66 -11.92
CA ASN A 164 8.72 -4.77 -12.65
C ASN A 164 9.03 -6.24 -13.01
N ALA A 165 8.87 -7.17 -12.06
CA ALA A 165 9.10 -8.59 -12.31
C ALA A 165 8.09 -9.18 -13.33
N ALA A 166 6.84 -8.69 -13.31
CA ALA A 166 5.76 -9.15 -14.17
C ALA A 166 5.71 -8.48 -15.56
N ARG A 167 6.62 -7.54 -15.87
CA ARG A 167 6.59 -6.77 -17.12
C ARG A 167 6.49 -7.68 -18.36
N GLY A 168 5.60 -7.33 -19.28
CA GLY A 168 5.39 -8.08 -20.54
C GLY A 168 4.64 -9.41 -20.40
N GLN A 169 4.25 -9.82 -19.19
CA GLN A 169 3.50 -11.07 -19.00
C GLN A 169 1.98 -10.85 -19.16
N SER A 170 1.28 -11.78 -19.79
CA SER A 170 -0.18 -11.81 -19.83
C SER A 170 -0.78 -12.29 -18.49
N VAL A 171 -2.09 -12.08 -18.32
CA VAL A 171 -2.86 -12.69 -17.23
C VAL A 171 -2.99 -14.19 -17.48
N THR A 172 -2.76 -14.98 -16.45
CA THR A 172 -2.88 -16.44 -16.45
C THR A 172 -3.58 -16.90 -15.18
N ASN A 173 -4.06 -18.14 -15.12
CA ASN A 173 -4.62 -18.73 -13.89
C ASN A 173 -5.67 -17.84 -13.19
N TRP A 174 -6.53 -17.17 -13.96
CA TRP A 174 -7.59 -16.35 -13.37
C TRP A 174 -8.53 -17.24 -12.54
N TRP A 175 -8.77 -16.83 -11.31
CA TRP A 175 -9.74 -17.41 -10.40
C TRP A 175 -10.53 -16.28 -9.74
N ASP A 176 -11.82 -16.50 -9.55
CA ASP A 176 -12.69 -15.66 -8.75
C ASP A 176 -13.74 -16.54 -8.06
N ASN A 177 -14.42 -15.99 -7.05
CA ASN A 177 -15.54 -16.64 -6.39
C ASN A 177 -16.91 -16.10 -6.85
N GLY A 178 -16.96 -15.35 -7.95
CA GLY A 178 -18.13 -14.57 -8.40
C GLY A 178 -18.39 -13.27 -7.63
N GLY A 179 -17.58 -12.96 -6.61
CA GLY A 179 -17.68 -11.78 -5.76
C GLY A 179 -16.36 -11.00 -5.67
N ASP A 180 -15.94 -10.70 -4.45
CA ASP A 180 -14.82 -9.79 -4.15
C ASP A 180 -13.51 -10.51 -3.81
N GLN A 181 -13.42 -11.80 -4.15
CA GLN A 181 -12.17 -12.57 -4.09
C GLN A 181 -11.73 -12.93 -5.50
N ILE A 182 -10.55 -12.44 -5.87
CA ILE A 182 -9.93 -12.72 -7.17
C ILE A 182 -8.47 -13.13 -7.01
N ALA A 183 -7.97 -13.91 -7.96
CA ALA A 183 -6.56 -14.23 -8.05
C ALA A 183 -6.15 -14.46 -9.51
N PHE A 184 -4.90 -14.12 -9.84
CA PHE A 184 -4.35 -14.38 -11.16
C PHE A 184 -2.82 -14.37 -11.15
N GLY A 185 -2.25 -15.12 -12.09
CA GLY A 185 -0.84 -15.10 -12.44
C GLY A 185 -0.50 -14.06 -13.50
N ARG A 186 0.75 -13.62 -13.51
CA ARG A 186 1.39 -12.87 -14.60
C ARG A 186 2.47 -13.77 -15.20
N GLY A 187 2.04 -14.61 -16.14
CA GLY A 187 2.85 -15.70 -16.69
C GLY A 187 3.50 -16.54 -15.59
N ASN A 188 4.76 -16.90 -15.78
CA ASN A 188 5.57 -17.61 -14.78
C ASN A 188 6.39 -16.69 -13.86
N LYS A 189 6.06 -15.38 -13.82
CA LYS A 189 6.87 -14.37 -13.13
C LYS A 189 6.25 -13.85 -11.85
N ALA A 190 4.92 -13.81 -11.76
CA ALA A 190 4.25 -13.29 -10.58
C ALA A 190 2.84 -13.88 -10.40
N TYR A 191 2.30 -13.77 -9.19
CA TYR A 191 0.95 -14.21 -8.86
C TYR A 191 0.38 -13.34 -7.74
N VAL A 192 -0.86 -12.88 -7.90
CA VAL A 192 -1.57 -12.07 -6.89
C VAL A 192 -2.91 -12.70 -6.55
N ALA A 193 -3.31 -12.61 -5.28
CA ALA A 193 -4.65 -12.87 -4.81
C ALA A 193 -5.12 -11.68 -3.96
N ILE A 194 -6.38 -11.28 -4.13
CA ILE A 194 -7.00 -10.14 -3.46
C ILE A 194 -8.29 -10.63 -2.80
N ASN A 195 -8.46 -10.30 -1.52
CA ASN A 195 -9.68 -10.55 -0.77
C ASN A 195 -10.27 -9.22 -0.29
N HIS A 196 -11.25 -8.70 -1.00
CA HIS A 196 -11.99 -7.48 -0.64
C HIS A 196 -13.28 -7.78 0.15
N GLU A 197 -13.49 -9.04 0.55
CA GLU A 197 -14.57 -9.41 1.47
C GLU A 197 -14.18 -9.19 2.95
N GLY A 198 -15.16 -9.24 3.85
CA GLY A 198 -14.92 -9.10 5.29
C GLY A 198 -14.39 -10.35 6.00
N SER A 199 -14.53 -11.53 5.38
CA SER A 199 -14.11 -12.82 5.97
C SER A 199 -12.74 -13.27 5.47
N SER A 200 -12.07 -14.13 6.23
CA SER A 200 -10.78 -14.71 5.84
C SER A 200 -10.96 -15.76 4.73
N LEU A 201 -10.08 -15.75 3.73
CA LEU A 201 -9.99 -16.75 2.68
C LEU A 201 -8.76 -17.62 2.91
N THR A 202 -8.93 -18.94 3.02
CA THR A 202 -7.83 -19.91 2.94
C THR A 202 -8.03 -20.80 1.72
N ARG A 203 -7.07 -20.80 0.79
CA ARG A 203 -7.22 -21.50 -0.49
C ARG A 203 -5.88 -21.99 -1.03
N THR A 204 -5.93 -23.14 -1.70
CA THR A 204 -4.87 -23.60 -2.61
C THR A 204 -5.10 -23.02 -4.00
N PHE A 205 -4.15 -22.22 -4.47
CA PHE A 205 -4.16 -21.57 -5.77
C PHE A 205 -3.30 -22.33 -6.77
N GLN A 206 -3.74 -22.39 -8.02
CA GLN A 206 -2.92 -22.87 -9.15
C GLN A 206 -2.16 -21.69 -9.74
N THR A 207 -0.86 -21.85 -9.94
CA THR A 207 0.05 -20.84 -10.50
C THR A 207 0.97 -21.46 -11.54
N SER A 208 1.56 -20.59 -12.37
CA SER A 208 2.65 -20.94 -13.29
C SER A 208 4.02 -20.52 -12.76
N LEU A 209 4.09 -19.97 -11.54
CA LEU A 209 5.36 -19.73 -10.86
C LEU A 209 6.15 -21.04 -10.72
N PRO A 210 7.47 -21.03 -10.96
CA PRO A 210 8.31 -22.19 -10.68
C PRO A 210 8.21 -22.62 -9.22
N ALA A 211 8.31 -23.93 -8.96
CA ALA A 211 8.37 -24.47 -7.61
C ALA A 211 9.49 -23.81 -6.78
N GLY A 212 9.29 -23.77 -5.47
CA GLY A 212 10.23 -23.21 -4.50
C GLY A 212 9.57 -22.17 -3.59
N ASP A 213 10.40 -21.55 -2.77
CA ASP A 213 9.97 -20.58 -1.77
C ASP A 213 9.88 -19.17 -2.33
N TYR A 214 8.91 -18.44 -1.81
CA TYR A 214 8.63 -17.05 -2.13
C TYR A 214 8.32 -16.29 -0.85
N CYS A 215 8.63 -15.00 -0.86
CA CYS A 215 8.11 -14.04 0.09
C CYS A 215 6.81 -13.46 -0.48
N ASP A 216 5.71 -13.60 0.24
CA ASP A 216 4.55 -12.76 0.02
C ASP A 216 4.92 -11.32 0.35
N VAL A 217 5.02 -10.46 -0.66
CA VAL A 217 5.52 -9.10 -0.45
C VAL A 217 4.52 -8.22 0.30
N GLN A 218 3.24 -8.60 0.32
CA GLN A 218 2.18 -7.93 1.07
C GLN A 218 2.30 -8.20 2.57
N SER A 219 2.38 -9.46 3.00
CA SER A 219 2.45 -9.79 4.44
C SER A 219 3.87 -9.99 4.98
N GLY A 220 4.82 -10.38 4.12
CA GLY A 220 6.21 -10.72 4.47
C GLY A 220 6.39 -12.16 4.90
N ARG A 221 5.35 -12.98 4.72
CA ARG A 221 5.35 -14.40 5.10
C ARG A 221 5.88 -15.27 3.96
N GLY A 222 6.51 -16.38 4.34
CA GLY A 222 6.96 -17.38 3.39
C GLY A 222 5.77 -18.12 2.77
N VAL A 223 5.83 -18.36 1.47
CA VAL A 223 4.89 -19.17 0.72
C VAL A 223 5.68 -20.12 -0.18
N THR A 224 5.38 -21.41 -0.09
CA THR A 224 6.03 -22.43 -0.93
C THR A 224 5.10 -22.83 -2.07
N VAL A 225 5.61 -22.73 -3.30
CA VAL A 225 4.98 -23.30 -4.50
C VAL A 225 5.52 -24.71 -4.68
N ASN A 226 4.64 -25.71 -4.72
CA ASN A 226 5.03 -27.10 -4.91
C ASN A 226 5.36 -27.44 -6.38
N GLY A 227 5.84 -28.66 -6.63
CA GLY A 227 6.21 -29.15 -7.97
C GLY A 227 5.07 -29.16 -8.99
N SER A 228 3.82 -29.09 -8.54
CA SER A 228 2.62 -29.04 -9.39
C SER A 228 2.14 -27.60 -9.65
N GLY A 229 2.91 -26.59 -9.25
CA GLY A 229 2.54 -25.18 -9.40
C GLY A 229 1.38 -24.78 -8.49
N GLN A 230 1.31 -25.32 -7.26
CA GLN A 230 0.28 -24.96 -6.30
C GLN A 230 0.88 -24.38 -5.03
N PHE A 231 0.16 -23.43 -4.43
CA PHE A 231 0.48 -22.92 -3.09
C PHE A 231 -0.80 -22.67 -2.31
N THR A 232 -0.74 -22.83 -0.99
CA THR A 232 -1.85 -22.48 -0.08
C THR A 232 -1.53 -21.17 0.61
N ALA A 233 -2.50 -20.25 0.64
CA ALA A 233 -2.37 -19.00 1.39
C ALA A 233 -3.66 -18.67 2.13
N THR A 234 -3.52 -17.92 3.24
CA THR A 234 -4.61 -17.36 4.03
C THR A 234 -4.57 -15.83 3.93
N LEU A 235 -5.64 -15.23 3.41
CA LEU A 235 -5.82 -13.80 3.29
C LEU A 235 -6.89 -13.35 4.30
N GLY A 236 -6.57 -12.39 5.15
CA GLY A 236 -7.60 -11.70 5.94
C GLY A 236 -8.56 -10.92 5.03
N GLY A 237 -9.71 -10.51 5.56
CA GLY A 237 -10.59 -9.59 4.85
C GLY A 237 -9.90 -8.25 4.59
N GLY A 238 -10.06 -7.69 3.39
CA GLY A 238 -9.40 -6.44 2.98
C GLY A 238 -7.88 -6.56 2.78
N THR A 239 -7.35 -7.74 2.46
CA THR A 239 -5.90 -7.98 2.28
C THR A 239 -5.58 -8.69 0.96
N ALA A 240 -4.29 -8.72 0.61
CA ALA A 240 -3.78 -9.39 -0.58
C ALA A 240 -2.56 -10.27 -0.25
N VAL A 241 -2.29 -11.21 -1.15
CA VAL A 241 -1.02 -11.94 -1.24
C VAL A 241 -0.44 -11.68 -2.62
N ALA A 242 0.86 -11.38 -2.69
CA ALA A 242 1.56 -11.17 -3.95
C ALA A 242 2.93 -11.85 -3.94
N LEU A 243 3.14 -12.75 -4.90
CA LEU A 243 4.38 -13.49 -5.10
C LEU A 243 5.02 -13.06 -6.42
N HIS A 244 6.33 -12.92 -6.47
CA HIS A 244 7.05 -12.74 -7.74
C HIS A 244 8.42 -13.38 -7.74
N ALA A 245 8.94 -13.69 -8.93
CA ALA A 245 10.15 -14.48 -9.16
C ALA A 245 11.42 -13.92 -8.48
N ASN A 246 11.43 -12.63 -8.16
CA ASN A 246 12.54 -11.93 -7.51
C ASN A 246 12.41 -11.85 -5.98
N ALA A 247 11.25 -12.22 -5.41
CA ALA A 247 11.02 -12.26 -3.96
C ALA A 247 11.04 -13.70 -3.47
N ARG A 248 12.23 -14.31 -3.40
CA ARG A 248 12.42 -15.73 -3.04
C ARG A 248 12.62 -15.96 -1.55
N THR A 249 13.07 -14.96 -0.81
CA THR A 249 13.34 -15.07 0.63
C THR A 249 12.65 -13.94 1.39
N CYS A 250 12.11 -14.26 2.56
CA CYS A 250 11.59 -13.28 3.51
C CYS A 250 12.75 -12.66 4.30
N SER A 251 13.66 -12.00 3.60
CA SER A 251 14.78 -11.26 4.15
C SER A 251 14.81 -9.93 3.42
N GLY A 252 14.63 -8.82 4.13
CA GLY A 252 14.48 -7.47 3.56
C GLY A 252 15.50 -7.22 2.44
N GLY A 253 15.02 -7.24 1.21
CA GLY A 253 15.81 -7.04 0.00
C GLY A 253 15.55 -5.67 -0.56
N GLY A 254 16.35 -4.69 -0.11
CA GLY A 254 16.53 -3.43 -0.82
C GLY A 254 17.56 -3.59 -1.95
N GLY A 255 17.30 -2.93 -3.07
CA GLY A 255 18.33 -2.23 -3.87
C GLY A 255 18.34 -0.75 -3.49
N PRO A 256 19.41 0.00 -3.76
CA PRO A 256 20.08 0.85 -2.78
C PRO A 256 19.34 2.16 -2.50
N ASN A 257 18.86 2.32 -1.28
CA ASN A 257 18.84 3.62 -0.62
C ASN A 257 19.10 3.40 0.88
N PRO A 258 20.09 4.05 1.50
CA PRO A 258 20.26 3.99 2.94
C PRO A 258 19.30 5.01 3.56
N ASP A 259 18.17 4.56 4.09
CA ASP A 259 17.47 5.35 5.10
C ASP A 259 16.79 4.42 6.12
N PRO A 260 16.93 4.66 7.44
CA PRO A 260 16.32 3.85 8.48
C PRO A 260 14.91 4.38 8.78
N GLY A 261 13.89 3.75 8.17
CA GLY A 261 12.47 3.90 8.50
C GLY A 261 11.83 2.53 8.78
N PRO A 262 10.94 2.39 9.79
CA PRO A 262 10.58 1.09 10.35
C PRO A 262 9.44 0.41 9.57
N GLY A 263 9.62 -0.85 9.20
CA GLY A 263 8.53 -1.63 8.58
C GLY A 263 8.90 -2.96 7.93
N ASN A 264 10.19 -3.32 7.85
CA ASN A 264 10.60 -4.63 7.35
C ASN A 264 10.24 -5.72 8.36
N GLY A 265 9.82 -6.89 7.87
CA GLY A 265 9.38 -8.08 8.62
C GLY A 265 10.43 -8.71 9.53
N GLN A 266 10.95 -7.93 10.48
CA GLN A 266 11.72 -8.41 11.61
C GLN A 266 10.73 -8.93 12.67
N SER A 267 11.11 -10.02 13.34
CA SER A 267 10.42 -10.44 14.55
C SER A 267 10.36 -9.26 15.53
N GLY A 268 9.31 -9.21 16.35
CA GLY A 268 9.10 -8.02 17.18
C GLY A 268 7.82 -8.02 17.98
N ALA A 269 7.38 -6.82 18.35
CA ALA A 269 6.12 -6.55 19.02
C ALA A 269 5.35 -5.46 18.25
N SER A 270 4.06 -5.71 18.04
CA SER A 270 3.11 -4.73 17.50
C SER A 270 2.27 -4.23 18.66
N PHE A 271 2.64 -3.09 19.23
CA PHE A 271 1.95 -2.45 20.34
C PHE A 271 0.70 -1.73 19.84
N GLY A 272 -0.39 -1.84 20.59
CA GLY A 272 -1.57 -1.00 20.39
C GLY A 272 -2.31 -0.77 21.71
N VAL A 273 -2.37 0.48 22.16
CA VAL A 273 -3.03 0.86 23.41
C VAL A 273 -4.12 1.88 23.17
N ASN A 274 -5.31 1.62 23.71
CA ASN A 274 -6.38 2.59 23.79
C ASN A 274 -6.12 3.55 24.97
N ALA A 275 -5.80 4.80 24.66
CA ALA A 275 -5.41 5.82 25.64
C ALA A 275 -5.84 7.22 25.18
N THR A 276 -6.72 7.86 25.94
CA THR A 276 -7.11 9.27 25.70
C THR A 276 -6.09 10.23 26.31
N THR A 277 -5.74 11.28 25.56
CA THR A 277 -4.72 12.26 25.93
C THR A 277 -5.27 13.69 25.88
N GLN A 278 -4.67 14.60 26.66
CA GLN A 278 -4.89 16.04 26.52
C GLN A 278 -4.00 16.61 25.40
N PRO A 279 -4.34 17.79 24.84
CA PRO A 279 -3.46 18.48 23.89
C PRO A 279 -2.03 18.60 24.43
N GLY A 280 -1.04 18.22 23.60
CA GLY A 280 0.37 18.21 23.98
C GLY A 280 0.85 16.93 24.70
N GLN A 281 -0.04 16.01 25.07
CA GLN A 281 0.33 14.71 25.61
C GLN A 281 0.49 13.67 24.49
N ASN A 282 1.50 12.79 24.64
CA ASN A 282 1.76 11.69 23.72
C ASN A 282 2.00 10.39 24.49
N ILE A 283 1.72 9.25 23.85
CA ILE A 283 1.93 7.92 24.43
C ILE A 283 3.22 7.30 23.88
N TYR A 284 3.95 6.64 24.77
CA TYR A 284 5.21 5.95 24.52
C TYR A 284 5.16 4.57 25.18
N VAL A 285 6.02 3.65 24.76
CA VAL A 285 6.23 2.36 25.41
C VAL A 285 7.68 2.25 25.90
N THR A 286 7.90 1.72 27.08
CA THR A 286 9.25 1.40 27.58
C THR A 286 9.26 0.07 28.30
N GLY A 287 10.42 -0.59 28.37
CA GLY A 287 10.54 -1.94 28.90
C GLY A 287 11.97 -2.37 29.15
N ASP A 288 12.16 -3.65 29.49
CA ASP A 288 13.44 -4.24 29.86
C ASP A 288 14.37 -4.58 28.67
N GLN A 289 13.94 -4.28 27.45
CA GLN A 289 14.74 -4.45 26.24
C GLN A 289 15.37 -3.13 25.81
N ALA A 290 16.56 -3.19 25.21
CA ALA A 290 17.25 -2.01 24.67
C ALA A 290 16.40 -1.28 23.61
N ALA A 291 15.69 -2.01 22.76
CA ALA A 291 14.77 -1.44 21.77
C ALA A 291 13.55 -0.74 22.40
N LEU A 292 13.28 -0.98 23.68
CA LEU A 292 12.24 -0.33 24.48
C LEU A 292 12.83 0.67 25.49
N GLY A 293 14.12 0.99 25.38
CA GLY A 293 14.77 2.03 26.18
C GLY A 293 15.18 1.62 27.59
N ASN A 294 15.20 0.33 27.96
CA ASN A 294 15.66 -0.18 29.26
C ASN A 294 15.03 0.56 30.46
N TRP A 295 13.70 0.69 30.47
CA TRP A 295 12.91 1.42 31.47
C TRP A 295 13.23 2.91 31.63
N ASN A 296 14.00 3.51 30.72
CA ASN A 296 14.27 4.94 30.70
C ASN A 296 13.26 5.68 29.81
N PRO A 297 12.34 6.50 30.37
CA PRO A 297 11.35 7.26 29.59
C PRO A 297 11.94 8.28 28.62
N ALA A 298 13.19 8.69 28.78
CA ALA A 298 13.87 9.55 27.81
C ALA A 298 14.14 8.81 26.49
N ASN A 299 14.32 7.48 26.55
CA ASN A 299 14.63 6.61 25.42
C ASN A 299 13.42 5.78 24.95
N ALA A 300 12.24 6.03 25.53
CA ALA A 300 11.02 5.30 25.19
C ALA A 300 10.57 5.63 23.75
N PRO A 301 10.30 4.63 22.88
CA PRO A 301 9.71 4.85 21.56
C PRO A 301 8.30 5.45 21.65
N LYS A 302 8.00 6.42 20.78
CA LYS A 302 6.69 7.07 20.66
C LYS A 302 5.73 6.20 19.85
N LEU A 303 4.48 6.11 20.29
CA LEU A 303 3.42 5.46 19.51
C LEU A 303 2.73 6.46 18.56
N ASP A 304 2.23 5.94 17.45
CA ASP A 304 1.49 6.64 16.40
C ASP A 304 0.00 6.80 16.78
N PRO A 305 -0.54 8.04 16.83
CA PRO A 305 -1.96 8.31 17.09
C PRO A 305 -2.88 8.19 15.87
N ALA A 306 -2.45 7.70 14.70
CA ALA A 306 -3.25 7.66 13.47
C ALA A 306 -4.64 7.00 13.61
N THR A 307 -4.82 6.13 14.61
CA THR A 307 -6.10 5.49 14.94
C THR A 307 -6.68 5.95 16.30
N TYR A 308 -6.40 7.19 16.72
CA TYR A 308 -6.82 7.75 18.01
C TYR A 308 -8.30 7.44 18.33
N PRO A 309 -8.64 6.96 19.54
CA PRO A 309 -7.80 6.91 20.75
C PRO A 309 -6.83 5.72 20.85
N VAL A 310 -6.72 4.90 19.80
CA VAL A 310 -5.75 3.80 19.75
C VAL A 310 -4.42 4.28 19.18
N TRP A 311 -3.37 4.12 19.97
CA TRP A 311 -1.99 4.44 19.63
C TRP A 311 -1.25 3.17 19.25
N LYS A 312 -0.45 3.17 18.18
CA LYS A 312 0.20 1.97 17.66
C LYS A 312 1.70 2.13 17.45
N LEU A 313 2.47 1.07 17.64
CA LEU A 313 3.88 1.06 17.27
C LEU A 313 4.38 -0.35 17.02
N ASP A 314 5.13 -0.49 15.95
CA ASP A 314 5.87 -1.70 15.64
C ASP A 314 7.33 -1.55 16.07
N VAL A 315 7.79 -2.43 16.97
CA VAL A 315 9.18 -2.47 17.45
C VAL A 315 9.80 -3.82 17.10
N ASN A 316 11.00 -3.79 16.53
CA ASN A 316 11.74 -5.00 16.23
C ASN A 316 12.42 -5.53 17.50
N LEU A 317 12.23 -6.82 17.77
CA LEU A 317 12.80 -7.55 18.90
C LEU A 317 13.17 -8.96 18.43
N PRO A 318 14.27 -9.56 18.93
CA PRO A 318 14.64 -10.90 18.50
C PRO A 318 13.52 -11.93 18.75
N ALA A 319 13.41 -12.92 17.86
CA ALA A 319 12.46 -14.01 18.00
C ALA A 319 12.72 -14.78 19.31
N GLY A 320 11.65 -15.16 20.01
CA GLY A 320 11.75 -15.86 21.29
C GLY A 320 12.13 -14.97 22.49
N THR A 321 12.36 -13.68 22.29
CA THR A 321 12.62 -12.75 23.41
C THR A 321 11.35 -12.58 24.25
N SER A 322 11.41 -12.99 25.51
CA SER A 322 10.46 -12.56 26.55
C SER A 322 10.88 -11.20 27.08
N PHE A 323 9.91 -10.30 27.25
CA PHE A 323 10.17 -8.93 27.69
C PHE A 323 9.03 -8.41 28.58
N ALA A 324 9.37 -7.46 29.45
CA ALA A 324 8.42 -6.70 30.25
C ALA A 324 8.35 -5.24 29.76
N TYR A 325 7.16 -4.65 29.80
CA TYR A 325 6.92 -3.29 29.30
C TYR A 325 5.81 -2.56 30.06
N LYS A 326 5.78 -1.24 29.91
CA LYS A 326 4.68 -0.35 30.28
C LYS A 326 4.52 0.77 29.27
N TYR A 327 3.29 1.29 29.18
CA TYR A 327 3.04 2.56 28.51
C TYR A 327 3.33 3.75 29.45
N VAL A 328 3.87 4.81 28.88
CA VAL A 328 4.06 6.09 29.58
C VAL A 328 3.46 7.22 28.75
N ARG A 329 2.95 8.22 29.44
CA ARG A 329 2.44 9.46 28.86
C ARG A 329 3.44 10.56 29.13
N LYS A 330 3.78 11.34 28.11
CA LYS A 330 4.67 12.51 28.24
C LYS A 330 3.95 13.76 27.79
N ASP A 331 4.06 14.84 28.56
CA ASP A 331 3.56 16.16 28.16
C ASP A 331 4.65 17.00 27.44
N GLY A 332 4.27 18.20 27.00
CA GLY A 332 5.17 19.12 26.29
C GLY A 332 6.31 19.69 27.14
N GLN A 333 6.26 19.52 28.46
CA GLN A 333 7.30 19.93 29.42
C GLN A 333 8.23 18.77 29.78
N GLY A 334 7.94 17.55 29.30
CA GLY A 334 8.72 16.35 29.55
C GLY A 334 8.34 15.61 30.84
N ASN A 335 7.25 15.98 31.52
CA ASN A 335 6.76 15.22 32.67
C ASN A 335 6.25 13.86 32.20
N VAL A 336 6.55 12.81 32.98
CA VAL A 336 6.23 11.42 32.64
C VAL A 336 5.20 10.87 33.62
N THR A 337 4.07 10.40 33.11
CA THR A 337 3.07 9.63 33.87
C THR A 337 3.11 8.18 33.40
N TRP A 338 3.29 7.24 34.32
CA TRP A 338 3.29 5.80 34.02
C TRP A 338 1.87 5.24 34.12
N GLU A 339 1.58 4.19 33.35
CA GLU A 339 0.39 3.39 33.63
C GLU A 339 0.51 2.68 35.00
N SER A 340 -0.64 2.51 35.69
CA SER A 340 -0.74 1.88 37.00
C SER A 340 -0.60 0.35 36.93
N GLY A 341 -0.45 -0.29 38.09
CA GLY A 341 -0.35 -1.75 38.22
C GLY A 341 1.03 -2.34 37.89
N ALA A 342 1.10 -3.68 37.81
CA ALA A 342 2.32 -4.43 37.52
C ALA A 342 2.77 -4.28 36.04
N ASN A 343 4.03 -4.60 35.74
CA ASN A 343 4.54 -4.60 34.37
C ASN A 343 3.75 -5.58 33.49
N ARG A 344 3.48 -5.21 32.23
CA ARG A 344 2.99 -6.15 31.23
C ARG A 344 4.15 -7.04 30.78
N THR A 345 3.85 -8.25 30.33
CA THR A 345 4.85 -9.15 29.77
C THR A 345 4.35 -9.74 28.45
N ALA A 346 5.28 -10.01 27.55
CA ALA A 346 5.00 -10.68 26.29
C ALA A 346 6.24 -11.45 25.83
N THR A 347 6.05 -12.37 24.90
CA THR A 347 7.15 -13.10 24.25
C THR A 347 6.99 -12.99 22.76
N VAL A 348 8.06 -12.56 22.08
CA VAL A 348 8.12 -12.50 20.62
C VAL A 348 8.02 -13.93 20.09
N PRO A 349 7.10 -14.23 19.17
CA PRO A 349 7.00 -15.57 18.57
C PRO A 349 8.30 -15.94 17.84
N SER A 350 8.45 -17.23 17.54
CA SER A 350 9.58 -17.74 16.74
C SER A 350 9.68 -17.09 15.35
N SER A 351 8.58 -16.50 14.86
CA SER A 351 8.54 -15.71 13.63
C SER A 351 7.43 -14.65 13.70
N GLY A 352 7.69 -13.46 13.17
CA GLY A 352 6.71 -12.36 13.13
C GLY A 352 6.64 -11.58 14.43
N LYS A 353 5.59 -10.77 14.59
CA LYS A 353 5.41 -9.92 15.76
C LYS A 353 4.38 -10.49 16.73
N VAL A 354 4.62 -10.35 18.02
CA VAL A 354 3.56 -10.52 19.02
C VAL A 354 2.61 -9.33 18.92
N THR A 355 1.31 -9.60 18.77
CA THR A 355 0.28 -8.55 18.66
C THR A 355 -0.23 -8.18 20.05
N LEU A 356 -0.01 -6.93 20.46
CA LEU A 356 -0.39 -6.36 21.75
C LEU A 356 -1.36 -5.20 21.56
N THR A 357 -2.29 -5.33 20.60
CA THR A 357 -3.16 -4.23 20.13
C THR A 357 -4.47 -4.09 20.89
N ALA A 358 -4.70 -4.93 21.90
CA ALA A 358 -5.89 -4.90 22.75
C ALA A 358 -5.61 -4.26 24.12
N ASP A 359 -4.47 -3.60 24.29
CA ASP A 359 -4.14 -2.98 25.55
C ASP A 359 -5.04 -1.76 25.80
N VAL A 360 -5.44 -1.58 27.06
CA VAL A 360 -6.14 -0.37 27.53
C VAL A 360 -5.26 0.29 28.57
N TRP A 361 -5.15 1.62 28.51
CA TRP A 361 -4.39 2.39 29.50
C TRP A 361 -4.88 2.09 30.92
N ARG A 362 -3.94 1.77 31.82
CA ARG A 362 -4.22 1.55 33.24
C ARG A 362 -3.95 2.85 34.00
N SER A 363 -5.01 3.49 34.51
CA SER A 363 -4.93 4.72 35.32
C SER A 363 -4.72 4.45 36.79
#